data_AF-A0A8I3A7D7-F1
#
_entry.id   AF-A0A8I3A7D7-F1
#
_cell.length_a   1.000
_cell.length_b   1.000
_cell.length_c   1.000
_cell.angle_alpha   90.00
_cell.angle_beta   90.00
_cell.angle_gamma   90.00
#
_symmetry.space_group_name_H-M   'P 1'
#
loop_
_entity.id
_entity.type
_entity.pdbx_description
1 polymer ?
#
loop_
_entity_poly.entity_id
_entity_poly.type
_entity_poly.pdbx_seq_one_letter_code
_entity_poly.pdbx_strand_id
1 'polypeptide(L)'
;MAPLPSIYYPDCIAANQEARADNVLPGADKEAHLEYICDDIQRFKPENSLGCVVVFWTANTGHYSDIVPGVNDTADNLVAAIEVSPSTLFVVASILEGEPFVALVATTSSPGRPSSSLRRVQEQGDQQEQRRRRHG
;
A
#
# COMPACT_ATOMS: atom_id res chain seq x y z
N MET A 1 -10.78 20.62 -6.11
CA MET A 1 -10.31 19.38 -5.44
C MET A 1 -8.85 19.57 -5.06
N ALA A 2 -8.48 19.21 -3.84
CA ALA A 2 -7.11 19.18 -3.36
C ALA A 2 -6.79 17.75 -2.90
N PRO A 3 -5.57 17.24 -3.13
CA PRO A 3 -5.17 15.91 -2.67
C PRO A 3 -5.09 15.86 -1.13
N LEU A 4 -5.42 14.70 -0.56
CA LEU A 4 -5.19 14.43 0.86
C LEU A 4 -3.67 14.36 1.15
N PRO A 5 -3.22 14.70 2.37
CA PRO A 5 -1.85 14.47 2.80
C PRO A 5 -1.48 12.99 2.64
N SER A 6 -0.22 12.71 2.30
CA SER A 6 0.24 11.33 2.06
C SER A 6 1.56 11.01 2.74
N ILE A 7 1.92 9.73 2.70
CA ILE A 7 3.12 9.19 3.31
C ILE A 7 4.33 9.54 2.44
N TYR A 8 5.38 10.06 3.06
CA TYR A 8 6.68 10.30 2.43
C TYR A 8 7.79 9.69 3.27
N TYR A 9 8.44 8.68 2.72
CA TYR A 9 9.67 8.11 3.26
C TYR A 9 10.82 8.48 2.32
N PRO A 10 11.71 9.41 2.71
CA PRO A 10 12.78 9.89 1.85
C PRO A 10 13.67 8.77 1.30
N ASP A 11 13.93 7.75 2.11
CA ASP A 11 14.78 6.61 1.75
C ASP A 11 14.18 5.73 0.64
N CYS A 12 12.87 5.85 0.39
CA CYS A 12 12.18 5.05 -0.62
C CYS A 12 12.08 5.75 -1.99
N ILE A 13 12.43 7.04 -2.12
CA ILE A 13 12.33 7.76 -3.40
C ILE A 13 13.58 8.61 -3.68
N ALA A 14 13.76 9.02 -4.92
CA ALA A 14 14.90 9.86 -5.30
C ALA A 14 14.90 11.18 -4.52
N ALA A 15 16.07 11.60 -4.01
CA ALA A 15 16.24 12.81 -3.21
C ALA A 15 15.74 14.10 -3.89
N ASN A 16 15.67 14.12 -5.22
CA ASN A 16 15.12 15.26 -5.98
C ASN A 16 13.60 15.48 -5.79
N GLN A 17 12.90 14.59 -5.09
CA GLN A 17 11.48 14.75 -4.77
C GLN A 17 11.22 15.48 -3.44
N GLU A 18 12.24 15.71 -2.61
CA GLU A 18 12.09 16.35 -1.29
C GLU A 18 11.38 17.71 -1.38
N ALA A 19 11.81 18.56 -2.33
CA ALA A 19 11.21 19.88 -2.53
C ALA A 19 9.73 19.85 -2.99
N ARG A 20 9.19 18.68 -3.36
CA ARG A 20 7.79 18.49 -3.75
C ARG A 20 6.93 17.92 -2.62
N ALA A 21 7.53 17.45 -1.52
CA ALA A 21 6.81 16.82 -0.41
C ALA A 21 6.33 17.89 0.58
N ASP A 22 5.32 18.67 0.19
CA ASP A 22 4.73 19.75 1.00
C ASP A 22 3.38 19.39 1.65
N ASN A 23 2.79 18.24 1.28
CA ASN A 23 1.50 17.76 1.79
C ASN A 23 1.63 16.34 2.37
N VAL A 24 2.20 16.26 3.56
CA VAL A 24 2.75 15.03 4.13
C VAL A 24 2.12 14.69 5.47
N LEU A 25 1.92 13.40 5.73
CA LEU A 25 1.59 12.92 7.07
C LEU A 25 2.79 13.10 8.00
N PRO A 26 2.58 13.56 9.25
CA PRO A 26 3.66 13.81 10.19
C PRO A 26 4.20 12.51 10.77
N GLY A 27 5.51 12.49 11.05
CA GLY A 27 6.16 11.38 11.73
C GLY A 27 6.63 10.28 10.79
N ALA A 28 7.08 9.16 11.38
CA ALA A 28 7.62 8.00 10.68
C ALA A 28 7.00 6.69 11.20
N ASP A 29 5.92 6.79 11.98
CA ASP A 29 5.22 5.64 12.53
C ASP A 29 4.37 5.00 11.43
N LYS A 30 4.79 3.81 11.00
CA LYS A 30 4.16 3.08 9.90
C LYS A 30 2.80 2.52 10.29
N GLU A 31 2.59 2.16 11.56
CA GLU A 31 1.30 1.67 12.04
C GLU A 31 0.29 2.82 12.01
N ALA A 32 0.68 3.99 12.55
CA ALA A 32 -0.16 5.18 12.49
C ALA A 32 -0.46 5.63 11.04
N HIS A 33 0.53 5.55 10.14
CA HIS A 33 0.32 5.82 8.73
C HIS A 33 -0.60 4.80 8.06
N LEU A 34 -0.50 3.51 8.38
CA LEU A 34 -1.39 2.49 7.86
C LEU A 34 -2.83 2.74 8.29
N GLU A 35 -3.06 3.01 9.57
CA GLU A 35 -4.37 3.35 10.13
C GLU A 35 -4.97 4.57 9.42
N TYR A 36 -4.18 5.62 9.19
CA TYR A 36 -4.62 6.81 8.49
C TYR A 36 -5.13 6.49 7.07
N ILE A 37 -4.41 5.65 6.30
CA ILE A 37 -4.84 5.30 4.94
C ILE A 37 -6.10 4.42 4.96
N CYS A 38 -6.23 3.51 5.93
CA CYS A 38 -7.46 2.74 6.12
C CYS A 38 -8.65 3.66 6.39
N ASP A 39 -8.50 4.63 7.29
CA ASP A 39 -9.53 5.62 7.62
C ASP A 39 -9.95 6.45 6.39
N ASP A 40 -8.98 6.87 5.57
CA ASP A 40 -9.25 7.59 4.33
C ASP A 40 -10.10 6.77 3.36
N ILE A 41 -9.77 5.48 3.15
CA ILE A 41 -10.53 4.56 2.29
C ILE A 41 -11.95 4.37 2.83
N GLN A 42 -12.09 4.15 4.14
CA GLN A 42 -13.38 3.96 4.80
C GLN A 42 -14.27 5.19 4.71
N ARG A 43 -13.73 6.38 4.94
CA ARG A 43 -14.47 7.65 4.91
C ARG A 43 -14.89 8.04 3.49
N PHE A 44 -14.03 7.76 2.50
CA PHE A 44 -14.31 8.15 1.11
C PHE A 44 -15.61 7.53 0.57
N LYS A 45 -15.95 6.29 0.97
CA LYS A 45 -17.17 5.60 0.54
C LYS A 45 -18.47 6.34 0.93
N PRO A 46 -18.81 6.53 2.22
CA PRO A 46 -20.05 7.18 2.62
C PRO A 46 -20.08 8.65 2.26
N GLU A 47 -18.95 9.37 2.33
CA GLU A 47 -18.86 10.79 1.94
C GLU A 47 -19.26 10.99 0.46
N ASN A 48 -19.05 9.98 -0.38
CA ASN A 48 -19.37 10.03 -1.82
C ASN A 48 -20.50 9.07 -2.22
N SER A 49 -21.17 8.42 -1.27
CA SER A 49 -22.25 7.45 -1.53
C SER A 49 -21.87 6.33 -2.51
N LEU A 50 -20.66 5.77 -2.35
CA LEU A 50 -20.10 4.75 -3.24
C LEU A 50 -20.37 3.33 -2.74
N GLY A 51 -20.62 2.40 -3.67
CA GLY A 51 -20.70 0.97 -3.37
C GLY A 51 -19.35 0.23 -3.45
N CYS A 52 -18.34 0.86 -4.05
CA CYS A 52 -17.02 0.28 -4.28
C CYS A 52 -15.98 1.41 -4.42
N VAL A 53 -14.75 1.17 -3.96
CA VAL A 53 -13.57 2.02 -4.13
C VAL A 53 -12.48 1.19 -4.78
N VAL A 54 -11.71 1.81 -5.67
CA VAL A 54 -10.51 1.19 -6.24
C VAL A 54 -9.33 2.10 -5.93
N VAL A 55 -8.31 1.54 -5.30
CA VAL A 55 -7.06 2.25 -4.99
C VAL A 55 -6.10 2.08 -6.15
N PHE A 56 -5.73 3.18 -6.80
CA PHE A 56 -4.87 3.19 -7.98
C PHE A 56 -3.57 3.95 -7.70
N TRP A 57 -2.45 3.22 -7.61
CA TRP A 57 -1.13 3.81 -7.35
C TRP A 57 -0.47 4.28 -8.66
N THR A 58 -0.36 5.61 -8.80
CA THR A 58 0.33 6.30 -9.91
C THR A 58 1.48 7.19 -9.44
N ALA A 59 1.79 7.17 -8.14
CA ALA A 59 2.88 7.93 -7.57
C ALA A 59 4.24 7.30 -7.94
N ASN A 60 5.32 8.05 -7.69
CA ASN A 60 6.67 7.56 -7.92
C ASN A 60 6.93 6.34 -7.04
N THR A 61 7.19 5.20 -7.67
CA THR A 61 7.50 3.95 -6.98
C THR A 61 9.02 3.88 -6.74
N GLY A 62 9.39 3.58 -5.49
CA GLY A 62 10.76 3.29 -5.10
C GLY A 62 11.30 1.97 -5.64
N HIS A 63 12.46 1.55 -5.15
CA HIS A 63 13.02 0.23 -5.44
C HIS A 63 12.07 -0.88 -4.96
N TYR A 64 12.01 -1.99 -5.71
CA TYR A 64 11.34 -3.21 -5.24
C TYR A 64 12.15 -3.79 -4.09
N SER A 65 11.50 -4.11 -2.97
CA SER A 65 12.11 -4.89 -1.89
C SER A 65 12.00 -6.39 -2.19
N ASP A 66 13.07 -7.12 -1.90
CA ASP A 66 13.07 -8.58 -1.94
C ASP A 66 12.15 -9.15 -0.87
N ILE A 67 11.56 -10.33 -1.12
CA ILE A 67 10.84 -11.06 -0.07
C ILE A 67 11.88 -11.78 0.79
N VAL A 68 11.96 -11.38 2.06
CA VAL A 68 12.81 -11.96 3.09
C VAL A 68 11.92 -12.73 4.08
N PRO A 69 12.08 -14.06 4.20
CA PRO A 69 11.34 -14.87 5.16
C PRO A 69 11.48 -14.34 6.60
N GLY A 70 10.37 -14.28 7.34
CA GLY A 70 10.31 -13.73 8.69
C GLY A 70 10.40 -12.19 8.78
N VAL A 71 10.52 -11.49 7.65
CA VAL A 71 10.59 -10.02 7.62
C VAL A 71 9.42 -9.42 6.85
N ASN A 72 9.13 -9.87 5.62
CA ASN A 72 8.02 -9.31 4.81
C ASN A 72 7.28 -10.40 4.02
N ASP A 73 7.20 -11.60 4.59
CA ASP A 73 6.58 -12.80 4.01
C ASP A 73 5.14 -13.07 4.48
N THR A 74 4.71 -12.41 5.57
CA THR A 74 3.35 -12.45 6.12
C THR A 74 2.86 -11.02 6.36
N ALA A 75 1.55 -10.81 6.45
CA ALA A 75 0.98 -9.49 6.73
C ALA A 75 1.50 -8.88 8.04
N ASP A 76 1.55 -9.68 9.11
CA ASP A 76 2.05 -9.25 10.42
C ASP A 76 3.54 -8.85 10.34
N ASN A 77 4.35 -9.66 9.64
CA ASN A 77 5.76 -9.35 9.43
C ASN A 77 5.93 -8.08 8.57
N LEU A 78 5.09 -7.91 7.55
CA LEU A 78 5.11 -6.75 6.67
C LEU A 78 4.87 -5.44 7.43
N VAL A 79 3.96 -5.44 8.41
CA VAL A 79 3.70 -4.27 9.27
C VAL A 79 4.89 -4.02 10.20
N ALA A 80 5.47 -5.08 10.76
CA ALA A 80 6.63 -4.99 11.65
C ALA A 80 7.96 -4.68 10.93
N ALA A 81 8.01 -4.76 9.60
CA ALA A 81 9.24 -4.62 8.82
C ALA A 81 9.77 -3.17 8.81
N ILE A 82 11.09 -3.05 8.97
CA ILE A 82 11.79 -1.75 8.90
C ILE A 82 11.88 -1.25 7.44
N GLU A 83 11.77 -2.12 6.44
CA GLU A 83 11.86 -1.78 5.01
C GLU A 83 10.50 -1.83 4.31
N VAL A 84 9.59 -0.93 4.70
CA VAL A 84 8.24 -0.84 4.14
C VAL A 84 8.11 0.47 3.37
N SER A 85 7.91 0.37 2.06
CA SER A 85 7.70 1.54 1.20
C SER A 85 6.28 2.11 1.36
N PRO A 86 6.04 3.38 0.99
CA PRO A 86 4.69 3.95 1.01
C PRO A 86 3.69 3.12 0.19
N SER A 87 4.06 2.66 -1.02
CA SER A 87 3.16 1.84 -1.85
C SER A 87 2.78 0.52 -1.17
N THR A 88 3.70 -0.06 -0.39
CA THR A 88 3.43 -1.25 0.42
C THR A 88 2.32 -0.99 1.44
N LEU A 89 2.33 0.16 2.13
CA LEU A 89 1.28 0.53 3.08
C LEU A 89 -0.08 0.71 2.39
N PHE A 90 -0.11 1.31 1.19
CA PHE A 90 -1.36 1.42 0.42
C PHE A 90 -1.90 0.06 -0.02
N VAL A 91 -1.03 -0.89 -0.37
CA VAL A 91 -1.45 -2.28 -0.67
C VAL A 91 -2.09 -2.93 0.56
N VAL A 92 -1.43 -2.84 1.72
CA VAL A 92 -1.94 -3.42 2.96
C VAL A 92 -3.26 -2.80 3.37
N ALA A 93 -3.36 -1.46 3.35
CA ALA A 93 -4.59 -0.76 3.68
C ALA A 93 -5.76 -1.20 2.77
N SER A 94 -5.53 -1.27 1.46
CA SER A 94 -6.55 -1.71 0.50
C SER A 94 -7.04 -3.12 0.80
N ILE A 95 -6.13 -4.04 1.13
CA ILE A 95 -6.47 -5.42 1.50
C ILE A 95 -7.27 -5.46 2.81
N LEU A 96 -6.87 -4.71 3.83
CA LEU A 96 -7.54 -4.67 5.13
C LEU A 96 -8.98 -4.13 5.00
N GLU A 97 -9.18 -3.16 4.10
CA GLU A 97 -10.47 -2.55 3.80
C GLU A 97 -11.31 -3.33 2.76
N GLY A 98 -10.75 -4.40 2.18
CA GLY A 98 -11.43 -5.22 1.17
C GLY A 98 -11.59 -4.53 -0.19
N GLU A 99 -10.77 -3.50 -0.47
CA GLU A 99 -10.82 -2.75 -1.72
C GLU A 99 -9.75 -3.19 -2.71
N PRO A 100 -10.07 -3.26 -4.02
CA PRO A 100 -9.09 -3.54 -5.05
C PRO A 100 -7.95 -2.51 -5.08
N PHE A 101 -6.71 -3.02 -5.17
CA PHE A 101 -5.52 -2.23 -5.41
C PHE A 101 -4.94 -2.51 -6.80
N VAL A 102 -4.50 -1.46 -7.49
CA VAL A 102 -3.82 -1.54 -8.78
C VAL A 102 -2.63 -0.60 -8.79
N ALA A 103 -1.46 -1.08 -9.24
CA ALA A 103 -0.27 -0.26 -9.42
C ALA A 103 0.21 -0.27 -10.87
N LEU A 104 0.69 0.89 -11.34
CA LEU A 104 1.41 0.98 -12.60
C LEU A 104 2.82 0.37 -12.42
N VAL A 105 3.05 -0.79 -13.01
CA VAL A 105 4.39 -1.32 -13.25
C VAL A 105 4.99 -0.54 -14.43
N ALA A 106 6.08 0.20 -14.18
CA ALA A 106 6.91 0.70 -15.28
C ALA A 106 7.46 -0.52 -16.04
N THR A 107 6.96 -0.75 -17.26
CA THR A 107 7.46 -1.79 -18.14
C THR A 107 8.80 -1.36 -18.72
N THR A 108 9.86 -1.41 -17.93
CA THR A 108 11.25 -1.43 -18.40
C THR A 108 11.98 -2.63 -17.81
N SER A 109 11.39 -3.81 -17.95
CA SER A 109 12.12 -5.07 -17.88
C SER A 109 11.50 -5.99 -18.93
N SER A 110 12.34 -6.62 -19.74
CA SER A 110 11.99 -7.57 -20.80
C SER A 110 10.73 -8.41 -20.52
N PRO A 111 9.94 -8.73 -21.56
CA PRO A 111 8.69 -9.46 -21.40
C PRO A 111 8.96 -10.82 -20.75
N GLY A 112 8.39 -11.08 -19.57
CA GLY A 112 8.47 -12.44 -19.03
C GLY A 112 7.99 -12.76 -17.62
N ARG A 113 7.92 -11.84 -16.64
CA ARG A 113 7.50 -12.22 -15.27
C ARG A 113 6.87 -11.05 -14.50
N PRO A 114 5.61 -11.15 -14.04
CA PRO A 114 5.17 -10.33 -12.91
C PRO A 114 6.02 -10.69 -11.68
N SER A 115 6.38 -9.69 -10.87
CA SER A 115 7.15 -9.89 -9.64
C SER A 115 6.40 -10.82 -8.69
N SER A 116 7.10 -11.82 -8.15
CA SER A 116 6.54 -12.87 -7.26
C SER A 116 5.92 -12.31 -5.97
N SER A 117 6.28 -11.09 -5.58
CA SER A 117 5.85 -10.44 -4.33
C SER A 117 4.39 -10.00 -4.38
N LEU A 118 3.94 -9.38 -5.48
CA LEU A 118 2.56 -8.89 -5.61
C LEU A 118 1.55 -10.04 -5.69
N ARG A 119 1.91 -11.14 -6.37
CA ARG A 119 1.03 -12.30 -6.50
C ARG A 119 0.74 -12.96 -5.16
N ARG A 120 1.75 -13.05 -4.29
CA ARG A 120 1.63 -13.69 -2.97
C ARG A 120 0.85 -12.84 -1.96
N VAL A 121 1.05 -11.52 -1.98
CA VAL A 121 0.29 -10.59 -1.12
C VAL A 121 -1.20 -10.63 -1.46
N GLN A 122 -1.55 -10.69 -2.75
CA GLN A 122 -2.94 -10.81 -3.17
C GLN A 122 -3.57 -12.15 -2.75
N GLU A 123 -2.84 -13.26 -2.89
CA GLU A 123 -3.28 -14.57 -2.40
C GLU A 123 -3.48 -14.63 -0.86
N GLN A 124 -2.74 -13.82 -0.10
CA GLN A 124 -2.89 -13.70 1.36
C GLN A 124 -4.11 -12.85 1.74
N GLY A 125 -4.35 -11.74 1.04
CA GLY A 125 -5.55 -10.91 1.22
C GLY A 125 -6.83 -11.70 0.99
N ASP A 126 -6.89 -12.45 -0.12
CA ASP A 126 -8.03 -13.31 -0.46
C ASP A 126 -8.31 -14.36 0.64
N GLN A 127 -7.28 -14.91 1.27
CA GLN A 127 -7.41 -15.87 2.37
C GLN A 127 -7.91 -15.23 3.66
N GLN A 128 -7.48 -13.99 3.96
CA GLN A 128 -7.91 -13.25 5.14
C GLN A 128 -9.36 -12.78 5.02
N GLU A 129 -9.78 -12.35 3.82
CA GLU A 129 -11.17 -12.01 3.52
C GLU A 129 -12.09 -13.24 3.63
N GLN A 130 -11.67 -14.39 3.08
CA GLN A 130 -12.41 -15.65 3.23
C GLN A 130 -12.53 -16.11 4.68
N ARG A 131 -11.54 -15.81 5.54
CA ARG A 131 -11.61 -16.11 6.98
C ARG A 131 -12.59 -15.21 7.72
N ARG A 132 -12.65 -13.91 7.37
CA ARG A 132 -13.62 -12.95 7.93
C ARG A 132 -15.06 -13.33 7.54
N ARG A 133 -15.29 -13.73 6.28
CA ARG A 133 -16.60 -14.19 5.79
C ARG A 133 -17.11 -15.50 6.40
N ARG A 134 -16.25 -16.28 7.07
CA ARG A 134 -16.62 -17.54 7.76
C ARG A 134 -16.92 -17.37 9.25
N HIS A 135 -16.58 -16.23 9.85
CA HIS A 135 -16.71 -15.98 11.29
C HIS A 135 -17.57 -14.74 11.63
N GLY A 136 -18.23 -14.14 10.65
CA GLY A 136 -19.29 -13.14 10.82
C GLY A 136 -20.59 -13.65 10.24
#